data_AF-A0A1F8ZNE9-F1
#
_entry.id   AF-A0A1F8ZNE9-F1
#
_cell.length_a   1.000
_cell.length_b   1.000
_cell.length_c   1.000
_cell.angle_alpha   90.00
_cell.angle_beta   90.00
_cell.angle_gamma   90.00
#
_symmetry.space_group_name_H-M   'P 1'
#
loop_
_entity.id
_entity.type
_entity.pdbx_description
1 polymer ?
#
loop_
_entity_poly.entity_id
_entity_poly.type
_entity_poly.pdbx_seq_one_letter_code
_entity_poly.pdbx_strand_id
1 'polypeptide(L)'
;MLYEEFGEIYGADIKEALTNCELLEEYSGDRPYPSYLVFGKTNNGRPLHIVCAPLIEDKKLVIITVYQPNPEFWIDFRRRKS
;
A
#
# COMPACT_ATOMS: atom_id res chain seq x y z
N MET A 1 1.90 -2.79 23.14
CA MET A 1 2.63 -3.45 22.04
C MET A 1 1.59 -4.20 21.23
N LEU A 2 1.10 -3.59 20.14
CA LEU A 2 0.18 -4.28 19.25
C LEU A 2 0.99 -5.39 18.57
N TYR A 3 0.56 -6.62 18.78
CA TYR A 3 1.17 -7.80 18.19
C TYR A 3 1.23 -7.64 16.67
N GLU A 4 2.39 -7.95 16.09
CA GLU A 4 2.56 -8.12 14.65
C GLU A 4 1.79 -9.37 14.20
N GLU A 5 0.47 -9.27 14.08
CA GLU A 5 -0.44 -10.38 13.73
C GLU A 5 0.02 -11.15 12.48
N PHE A 6 0.73 -10.47 11.58
CA PHE A 6 1.21 -11.02 10.31
C PHE A 6 2.74 -11.03 10.15
N GLY A 7 3.51 -10.61 11.16
CA GLY A 7 4.99 -10.56 11.11
C GLY A 7 5.57 -9.60 10.07
N GLU A 8 6.81 -9.86 9.62
CA GLU A 8 7.50 -9.06 8.60
C GLU A 8 6.77 -9.06 7.25
N ILE A 9 7.00 -8.03 6.42
CA ILE A 9 6.43 -7.92 5.07
C ILE A 9 7.49 -8.35 4.06
N TYR A 10 7.17 -9.34 3.23
CA TYR A 10 8.05 -9.84 2.18
C TYR A 10 7.59 -9.37 0.80
N GLY A 11 8.49 -9.45 -0.18
CA GLY A 11 8.18 -9.06 -1.56
C GLY A 11 7.02 -9.86 -2.19
N ALA A 12 6.75 -11.06 -1.71
CA ALA A 12 5.59 -11.85 -2.13
C ALA A 12 4.26 -11.19 -1.69
N ASP A 13 4.19 -10.73 -0.44
CA ASP A 13 2.99 -10.06 0.11
C ASP A 13 2.65 -8.80 -0.70
N ILE A 14 3.68 -8.03 -1.07
CA ILE A 14 3.53 -6.81 -1.88
C ILE A 14 2.94 -7.15 -3.25
N LYS A 15 3.45 -8.21 -3.91
CA LYS A 15 2.96 -8.64 -5.22
C LYS A 15 1.51 -9.11 -5.16
N GLU A 16 1.16 -9.89 -4.14
CA GLU A 16 -0.21 -10.37 -3.95
C GLU A 16 -1.17 -9.19 -3.73
N ALA A 17 -0.83 -8.30 -2.81
CA ALA A 17 -1.66 -7.13 -2.51
C ALA A 17 -1.86 -6.21 -3.72
N LEU A 18 -0.84 -6.03 -4.57
CA LEU A 18 -0.94 -5.22 -5.79
C LEU A 18 -1.75 -5.87 -6.91
N THR A 19 -1.94 -7.19 -6.90
CA THR A 19 -2.67 -7.91 -7.97
C THR A 19 -4.14 -7.48 -8.04
N ASN A 20 -4.76 -7.15 -6.90
CA ASN A 20 -6.15 -6.65 -6.81
C ASN A 20 -6.24 -5.48 -5.82
N CYS A 21 -5.45 -4.44 -6.06
CA CYS A 21 -5.45 -3.25 -5.20
C CYS A 21 -6.49 -2.21 -5.62
N GLU A 22 -6.84 -1.35 -4.67
CA GLU A 22 -7.70 -0.18 -4.79
C GLU A 22 -6.86 1.08 -4.62
N LEU A 23 -7.01 2.05 -5.52
CA LEU A 23 -6.38 3.36 -5.37
C LEU A 23 -7.11 4.19 -4.30
N LEU A 24 -6.39 4.65 -3.28
CA LEU A 24 -6.96 5.42 -2.17
C LEU A 24 -6.66 6.92 -2.28
N GLU A 25 -5.39 7.28 -2.49
CA GLU A 25 -4.95 8.67 -2.53
C GLU A 25 -3.95 8.87 -3.68
N GLU A 26 -4.03 10.04 -4.32
CA GLU A 26 -3.10 10.48 -5.35
C GLU A 26 -2.28 11.67 -4.83
N TYR A 27 -0.96 11.55 -4.87
CA TYR A 27 -0.02 12.60 -4.51
C TYR A 27 0.68 13.10 -5.78
N SER A 28 -0.09 13.78 -6.64
CA SER A 28 0.37 14.27 -7.95
C SER A 28 1.49 15.33 -7.85
N GLY A 29 1.63 15.98 -6.69
CA GLY A 29 2.68 16.96 -6.42
C GLY A 29 4.02 16.37 -5.99
N ASP A 30 4.08 15.06 -5.73
CA ASP A 30 5.31 14.40 -5.30
C ASP A 30 6.39 14.43 -6.39
N ARG A 31 7.65 14.45 -5.95
CA ARG A 31 8.83 14.44 -6.82
C ARG A 31 9.75 13.27 -6.46
N PRO A 32 10.42 12.64 -7.44
CA PRO A 32 10.50 13.01 -8.86
C PRO A 32 9.30 12.59 -9.72
N TYR A 33 8.43 11.71 -9.23
CA TYR A 33 7.23 11.24 -9.92
C TYR A 33 6.02 11.31 -8.98
N PRO A 34 4.80 11.50 -9.53
CA PRO A 34 3.56 11.32 -8.79
C PRO A 34 3.56 9.99 -8.03
N SER A 35 3.16 10.03 -6.77
CA SER A 35 3.01 8.83 -5.95
C SER A 35 1.53 8.56 -5.65
N TYR A 36 1.24 7.31 -5.31
CA TYR A 36 -0.12 6.82 -5.11
C TYR A 36 -0.12 5.96 -3.86
N LEU A 37 -1.11 6.16 -2.99
CA LEU A 37 -1.43 5.22 -1.93
C LEU A 37 -2.47 4.24 -2.47
N VAL A 38 -2.12 2.95 -2.47
CA VAL A 38 -3.05 1.87 -2.80
C VAL A 38 -3.26 0.96 -1.59
N PHE A 39 -4.45 0.37 -1.53
CA PHE A 39 -4.81 -0.65 -0.57
C PHE A 39 -5.01 -2.00 -1.26
N GLY A 40 -4.39 -3.04 -0.72
CA GLY A 40 -4.57 -4.40 -1.20
C GLY A 40 -4.61 -5.39 -0.05
N LYS A 41 -4.88 -6.63 -0.39
CA LYS A 41 -4.78 -7.76 0.54
C LYS A 41 -3.96 -8.88 -0.07
N THR A 42 -3.13 -9.50 0.74
CA THR A 42 -2.50 -10.77 0.39
C THR A 42 -3.55 -11.88 0.28
N ASN A 43 -3.16 -13.04 -0.23
CA ASN A 43 -4.03 -14.21 -0.34
C ASN A 43 -4.52 -14.73 1.01
N ASN A 44 -3.74 -14.54 2.08
CA ASN A 44 -4.16 -14.87 3.45
C ASN A 44 -4.95 -13.76 4.14
N GLY A 45 -5.30 -12.68 3.43
CA GLY A 45 -6.16 -11.62 3.92
C GLY A 45 -5.46 -10.50 4.68
N ARG A 46 -4.12 -10.48 4.76
CA ARG A 46 -3.35 -9.40 5.37
C ARG A 46 -3.60 -8.08 4.63
N PRO A 47 -4.13 -7.04 5.29
CA PRO A 47 -4.32 -5.74 4.67
C PRO A 47 -2.98 -5.00 4.54
N LEU A 48 -2.69 -4.44 3.37
CA LEU A 48 -1.49 -3.66 3.12
C LEU A 48 -1.81 -2.32 2.47
N HIS A 49 -1.17 -1.29 2.99
CA HIS A 49 -1.03 0.01 2.35
C HIS A 49 0.33 0.10 1.67
N ILE A 50 0.31 0.47 0.40
CA ILE A 50 1.51 0.57 -0.43
C ILE A 50 1.52 1.96 -1.03
N VAL A 51 2.58 2.71 -0.73
CA VAL A 51 2.88 3.95 -1.45
C VAL A 51 3.83 3.60 -2.60
N CYS A 52 3.41 3.88 -3.82
CA CYS A 52 4.18 3.53 -5.01
C CYS A 52 4.13 4.63 -6.08
N ALA A 53 5.12 4.61 -6.97
CA ALA A 53 5.19 5.50 -8.13
C ALA A 53 5.35 4.67 -9.41
N PRO A 54 4.38 4.72 -10.35
CA PRO A 54 4.49 4.06 -11.64
C PRO A 54 5.41 4.85 -12.57
N LEU A 55 6.48 4.21 -13.05
CA LEU A 55 7.32 4.72 -14.13
C LEU A 55 6.87 4.04 -15.42
N ILE A 56 5.90 4.66 -16.08
CA ILE A 56 5.16 4.08 -17.20
C ILE A 56 6.10 3.75 -18.37
N GLU A 57 7.01 4.66 -18.71
CA GLU A 57 7.97 4.48 -19.82
C GLU A 57 8.90 3.28 -19.59
N ASP A 58 9.36 3.09 -18.35
CA ASP A 58 10.25 1.99 -17.98
C ASP A 58 9.52 0.68 -17.66
N LYS A 59 8.17 0.69 -17.66
CA LYS A 59 7.32 -0.42 -17.20
C LYS A 59 7.70 -0.90 -15.80
N LYS A 60 8.01 0.05 -14.90
CA LYS A 60 8.41 -0.23 -13.51
C LYS A 60 7.42 0.36 -12.54
N LEU A 61 7.33 -0.25 -11.37
CA LEU A 61 6.64 0.29 -10.22
C LEU A 61 7.66 0.44 -9.09
N VAL A 62 7.90 1.67 -8.66
CA VAL A 62 8.76 1.96 -7.52
C VAL A 62 7.93 1.84 -6.26
N ILE A 63 8.34 0.98 -5.33
CA ILE A 63 7.74 0.87 -4.01
C ILE A 63 8.48 1.82 -3.09
N ILE A 64 7.75 2.78 -2.52
CA ILE A 64 8.32 3.80 -1.63
C ILE A 64 8.24 3.29 -0.19
N THR A 65 7.02 2.92 0.25
CA THR A 65 6.78 2.39 1.60
C THR A 65 5.66 1.37 1.55
N VAL A 66 5.75 0.32 2.37
CA VAL A 66 4.68 -0.65 2.60
C VAL A 66 4.45 -0.81 4.09
N TYR A 67 3.20 -0.81 4.52
CA TYR A 67 2.83 -1.01 5.92
C TYR A 67 1.44 -1.62 6.05
N GLN A 68 1.16 -2.22 7.21
CA GLN A 68 -0.19 -2.64 7.57
C GLN A 68 -0.98 -1.44 8.12
N PRO A 69 -2.15 -1.10 7.57
CA PRO A 69 -2.93 0.04 8.04
C PRO A 69 -3.45 -0.21 9.47
N ASN A 70 -3.21 0.74 10.36
CA ASN A 70 -3.74 0.69 11.73
C ASN A 70 -5.24 1.07 11.71
N PRO A 71 -6.16 0.21 12.19
CA PRO A 71 -7.60 0.51 12.25
C PRO A 71 -7.96 1.69 13.17
N GLU A 72 -7.05 2.15 14.03
CA GLU A 72 -7.22 3.40 14.79
C GLU A 72 -7.24 4.62 13.87
N PHE A 73 -6.45 4.62 12.79
CA PHE A 73 -6.34 5.74 11.85
C PHE A 73 -7.16 5.56 10.56
N TRP A 74 -7.66 4.35 10.30
CA TRP A 74 -8.33 4.01 9.05
C TRP A 74 -9.68 3.34 9.29
N ILE A 75 -10.70 3.77 8.54
CA ILE A 75 -12.01 3.13 8.44
C ILE A 75 -11.96 2.13 7.29
N ASP A 76 -12.24 0.86 7.58
CA ASP A 76 -12.21 -0.27 6.63
C ASP A 76 -10.93 -0.38 5.81
N PHE A 77 -9.81 0.11 6.37
CA PHE A 77 -8.50 0.21 5.70
C PHE A 77 -8.51 1.01 4.39
N ARG A 78 -9.48 1.92 4.21
CA ARG A 78 -9.65 2.68 2.95
C ARG A 78 -9.71 4.18 3.16
N ARG A 79 -10.39 4.62 4.21
CA ARG A 79 -10.60 6.03 4.49
C ARG A 79 -9.84 6.43 5.76
N ARG A 80 -8.98 7.43 5.67
CA ARG A 80 -8.30 7.99 6.84
C ARG A 80 -9.32 8.66 7.75
N LYS A 81 -9.21 8.45 9.06
CA LYS A 81 -9.96 9.22 10.04
C LYS A 81 -9.36 10.64 10.09
N SER A 82 -10.22 11.63 9.94
CA SER A 82 -9.91 13.06 10.07
C SER A 82 -10.07 13.52 11.51
#